data_AF-A0A5S3WXD1-F1
#
_entry.id   AF-A0A5S3WXD1-F1
#
_cell.length_a   1.000
_cell.length_b   1.000
_cell.length_c   1.000
_cell.angle_alpha   90.00
_cell.angle_beta   90.00
_cell.angle_gamma   90.00
#
_symmetry.space_group_name_H-M   'P 1'
#
loop_
_entity.id
_entity.type
_entity.pdbx_description
1 polymer ?
#
loop_
_entity_poly.entity_id
_entity_poly.type
_entity_poly.pdbx_seq_one_letter_code
_entity_poly.pdbx_strand_id
1 'polypeptide(L)'
;MSTDNTTELLTQVAVRANALCQSVQDHAGNINATVNAKKAEMDAAKQQAHQDIQNYIAGARAEQSHILLSRNQQMEPLGSNAIKGFTTIGLESFEVVKEATIYGEVGKHDEDHTGGGVATSFRDNVYRGYVNKKFHILRIKWKTSPGKTVRLDNTYYQGYDQGALTKGCYIKVIEGQLAGDLQPVTEFNDGWKLHAYRQKANSSTGGFYAPHTALSFSSETGEALICLYGSVSGYVNLEDNAWGCYPEFARPSDIESLTGNIATLNSRVNELETPPA
;
A
#
# COMPACT_ATOMS: atom_id res chain seq x y z
N MET A 1 -43.01 -89.52 -12.08
CA MET A 1 -42.79 -88.15 -12.61
C MET A 1 -42.94 -87.17 -11.46
N SER A 2 -41.98 -86.25 -11.28
CA SER A 2 -42.03 -85.02 -10.43
C SER A 2 -40.91 -84.80 -9.39
N THR A 3 -39.75 -85.45 -9.48
CA THR A 3 -38.57 -85.13 -8.63
C THR A 3 -37.43 -84.38 -9.35
N ASP A 4 -37.36 -84.45 -10.68
CA ASP A 4 -36.29 -83.79 -11.46
C ASP A 4 -36.47 -82.26 -11.55
N ASN A 5 -37.72 -81.78 -11.66
CA ASN A 5 -38.01 -80.34 -11.84
C ASN A 5 -37.63 -79.51 -10.60
N THR A 6 -37.84 -80.03 -9.39
CA THR A 6 -37.50 -79.32 -8.13
C THR A 6 -35.98 -79.18 -7.96
N THR A 7 -35.22 -80.20 -8.34
CA THR A 7 -33.75 -80.22 -8.23
C THR A 7 -33.11 -79.24 -9.21
N GLU A 8 -33.60 -79.20 -10.46
CA GLU A 8 -33.16 -78.23 -11.47
C GLU A 8 -33.48 -76.78 -11.05
N LEU A 9 -34.68 -76.54 -10.51
CA LEU A 9 -35.07 -75.22 -9.98
C LEU A 9 -34.16 -74.77 -8.82
N LEU A 10 -33.86 -75.66 -7.88
CA LEU A 10 -32.96 -75.37 -6.76
C LEU A 10 -31.54 -75.04 -7.24
N THR A 11 -31.05 -75.75 -8.26
CA THR A 11 -29.73 -75.49 -8.85
C THR A 11 -29.70 -74.12 -9.55
N GLN A 12 -30.74 -73.78 -10.31
CA GLN A 12 -30.84 -72.46 -10.95
C GLN A 12 -30.92 -71.32 -9.94
N VAL A 13 -31.65 -71.50 -8.84
CA VAL A 13 -31.72 -70.52 -7.74
C VAL A 13 -30.34 -70.34 -7.10
N ALA A 14 -29.61 -71.43 -6.83
CA ALA A 14 -28.26 -71.36 -6.26
C ALA A 14 -27.27 -70.62 -7.18
N VAL A 15 -27.32 -70.90 -8.49
CA VAL A 15 -26.48 -70.20 -9.48
C VAL A 15 -26.79 -68.70 -9.51
N ARG A 16 -28.07 -68.32 -9.53
CA ARG A 16 -28.49 -66.91 -9.53
C ARG A 16 -28.12 -66.20 -8.23
N ALA A 17 -28.25 -66.87 -7.08
CA ALA A 17 -27.85 -66.33 -5.79
C ALA A 17 -26.33 -66.08 -5.74
N ASN A 18 -25.52 -67.02 -6.21
CA ASN A 18 -24.06 -66.85 -6.29
C ASN A 18 -23.66 -65.70 -7.24
N ALA A 19 -24.33 -65.58 -8.39
CA ALA A 19 -24.10 -64.48 -9.33
C ALA A 19 -24.47 -63.11 -8.72
N LEU A 20 -25.57 -63.04 -7.96
CA LEU A 20 -25.95 -61.83 -7.24
C LEU A 20 -24.93 -61.47 -6.15
N CYS A 21 -24.49 -62.45 -5.35
CA CYS A 21 -23.46 -62.25 -4.33
C CYS A 21 -22.16 -61.70 -4.93
N GLN A 22 -21.72 -62.25 -6.07
CA GLN A 22 -20.53 -61.76 -6.77
C GLN A 22 -20.75 -60.32 -7.27
N SER A 23 -21.88 -60.03 -7.91
CA SER A 23 -22.20 -58.68 -8.39
C SER A 23 -22.23 -57.66 -7.25
N VAL A 24 -22.77 -58.03 -6.09
CA VAL A 24 -22.80 -57.15 -4.90
C VAL A 24 -21.38 -56.90 -4.37
N GLN A 25 -20.53 -57.94 -4.33
CA GLN A 25 -19.13 -57.80 -3.93
C GLN A 25 -18.35 -56.87 -4.89
N ASP A 26 -18.53 -57.05 -6.19
CA ASP A 26 -17.88 -56.22 -7.22
C ASP A 26 -18.35 -54.76 -7.11
N HIS A 27 -19.65 -54.52 -6.92
CA HIS A 27 -20.20 -53.17 -6.73
C HIS A 27 -19.68 -52.53 -5.44
N ALA A 28 -19.61 -53.29 -4.34
CA ALA A 28 -19.03 -52.80 -3.08
C ALA A 28 -17.54 -52.44 -3.25
N GLY A 29 -16.78 -53.25 -3.99
CA GLY A 29 -15.39 -52.97 -4.35
C GLY A 29 -15.25 -51.68 -5.15
N ASN A 30 -16.08 -51.49 -6.17
CA ASN A 30 -16.09 -50.30 -7.01
C ASN A 30 -16.49 -49.03 -6.24
N ILE A 31 -17.49 -49.14 -5.35
CA ILE A 31 -17.90 -48.03 -4.47
C ILE A 31 -16.73 -47.65 -3.57
N ASN A 32 -16.08 -48.61 -2.92
CA ASN A 32 -14.94 -48.34 -2.03
C ASN A 32 -13.77 -47.71 -2.79
N ALA A 33 -13.45 -48.19 -3.99
CA ALA A 33 -12.40 -47.62 -4.83
C ALA A 33 -12.71 -46.17 -5.22
N THR A 34 -13.96 -45.90 -5.62
CA THR A 34 -14.42 -44.55 -6.01
C THR A 34 -14.39 -43.59 -4.82
N VAL A 35 -14.88 -44.02 -3.66
CA VAL A 35 -14.87 -43.21 -2.43
C VAL A 35 -13.43 -42.88 -2.00
N ASN A 36 -12.52 -43.85 -2.06
CA ASN A 36 -11.12 -43.62 -1.72
C ASN A 36 -10.42 -42.66 -2.69
N ALA A 37 -10.69 -42.77 -3.99
CA ALA A 37 -10.15 -41.85 -4.99
C ALA A 37 -10.66 -40.41 -4.75
N LYS A 38 -11.97 -40.25 -4.52
CA LYS A 38 -12.56 -38.93 -4.24
C LYS A 38 -12.08 -38.32 -2.92
N LYS A 39 -11.83 -39.16 -1.91
CA LYS A 39 -11.22 -38.71 -0.66
C LYS A 39 -9.80 -38.18 -0.89
N ALA A 40 -8.98 -38.86 -1.69
CA ALA A 40 -7.63 -38.40 -2.01
C ALA A 40 -7.61 -37.07 -2.78
N GLU A 41 -8.51 -36.91 -3.77
CA GLU A 41 -8.69 -35.64 -4.49
C GLU A 41 -9.08 -34.49 -3.54
N MET A 42 -10.03 -34.75 -2.63
CA MET A 42 -10.48 -33.77 -1.65
C MET A 42 -9.36 -33.40 -0.66
N ASP A 43 -8.58 -34.38 -0.20
CA ASP A 43 -7.45 -34.14 0.70
C ASP A 43 -6.37 -33.27 0.02
N ALA A 44 -6.08 -33.51 -1.26
CA ALA A 44 -5.16 -32.69 -2.04
C ALA A 44 -5.67 -31.25 -2.22
N ALA A 45 -6.94 -31.08 -2.59
CA ALA A 45 -7.56 -29.76 -2.72
C ALA A 45 -7.55 -28.99 -1.39
N LYS A 46 -7.80 -29.67 -0.26
CA LYS A 46 -7.73 -29.09 1.07
C LYS A 46 -6.31 -28.64 1.44
N GLN A 47 -5.29 -29.43 1.09
CA GLN A 47 -3.89 -29.05 1.32
C GLN A 47 -3.50 -27.82 0.50
N GLN A 48 -3.89 -27.77 -0.78
CA GLN A 48 -3.64 -26.61 -1.64
C GLN A 48 -4.33 -25.35 -1.10
N ALA A 49 -5.62 -25.44 -0.78
CA ALA A 49 -6.37 -24.31 -0.21
C ALA A 49 -5.77 -23.82 1.11
N HIS A 50 -5.28 -24.74 1.96
CA HIS A 50 -4.58 -24.36 3.18
C HIS A 50 -3.27 -23.60 2.88
N GLN A 51 -2.48 -24.07 1.92
CA GLN A 51 -1.26 -23.38 1.50
C GLN A 51 -1.57 -22.00 0.93
N ASP A 52 -2.60 -21.87 0.10
CA ASP A 52 -3.02 -20.59 -0.48
C ASP A 52 -3.45 -19.60 0.60
N ILE A 53 -4.22 -20.07 1.60
CA ILE A 53 -4.62 -19.27 2.77
C ILE A 53 -3.39 -18.85 3.60
N GLN A 54 -2.45 -19.77 3.85
CA GLN A 54 -1.23 -19.44 4.60
C GLN A 54 -0.36 -18.42 3.85
N ASN A 55 -0.21 -18.56 2.54
CA ASN A 55 0.52 -17.61 1.70
C ASN A 55 -0.15 -16.24 1.70
N TYR A 56 -1.49 -16.20 1.59
CA TYR A 56 -2.26 -14.96 1.68
C TYR A 56 -2.09 -14.29 3.05
N ILE A 57 -2.25 -15.03 4.15
CA ILE A 57 -2.11 -14.49 5.51
C ILE A 57 -0.67 -14.02 5.76
N ALA A 58 0.34 -14.78 5.30
CA ALA A 58 1.74 -14.40 5.43
C ALA A 58 2.06 -13.12 4.65
N GLY A 59 1.53 -12.99 3.43
CA GLY A 59 1.60 -11.76 2.63
C GLY A 59 0.94 -10.59 3.34
N ALA A 60 -0.33 -10.74 3.73
CA ALA A 60 -1.10 -9.70 4.43
C ALA A 60 -0.46 -9.26 5.76
N ARG A 61 0.20 -10.16 6.50
CA ARG A 61 0.94 -9.83 7.72
C ARG A 61 2.26 -9.12 7.44
N ALA A 62 2.93 -9.43 6.33
CA ALA A 62 4.13 -8.72 5.89
C ALA A 62 3.79 -7.32 5.34
N GLU A 63 2.56 -7.13 4.86
CA GLU A 63 2.00 -5.89 4.32
C GLU A 63 1.31 -5.07 5.42
N GLN A 64 2.02 -4.80 6.54
CA GLN A 64 1.55 -3.97 7.66
C GLN A 64 0.61 -2.83 7.20
N SER A 65 -0.42 -2.52 8.00
CA SER A 65 -1.31 -1.36 7.79
C SER A 65 -0.52 -0.17 7.24
N HIS A 66 -1.01 0.45 6.18
CA HIS A 66 -0.31 1.58 5.56
C HIS A 66 -0.41 2.80 6.47
N ILE A 67 0.63 3.04 7.27
CA ILE A 67 0.80 4.27 8.05
C ILE A 67 1.89 5.12 7.41
N LEU A 68 1.65 6.42 7.36
CA LEU A 68 2.63 7.42 6.99
C LEU A 68 3.82 7.43 7.96
N LEU A 69 5.01 7.19 7.42
CA LEU A 69 6.30 7.25 8.12
C LEU A 69 7.03 8.58 7.87
N SER A 70 6.89 9.13 6.66
CA SER A 70 7.52 10.40 6.28
C SER A 70 6.81 11.61 6.86
N ARG A 71 7.55 12.70 7.05
CA ARG A 71 7.00 13.97 7.54
C ARG A 71 6.21 14.69 6.44
N ASN A 72 5.02 15.21 6.77
CA ASN A 72 4.26 16.15 5.93
C ASN A 72 3.92 15.69 4.50
N GLN A 73 3.19 14.59 4.35
CA GLN A 73 2.65 14.20 3.03
C GLN A 73 1.70 15.25 2.41
N GLN A 74 1.18 16.18 3.21
CA GLN A 74 0.36 17.31 2.76
C GLN A 74 1.15 18.29 1.87
N MET A 75 2.49 18.28 1.92
CA MET A 75 3.36 19.17 1.13
C MET A 75 3.15 20.65 1.46
N GLU A 76 3.00 21.00 2.74
CA GLU A 76 2.96 22.41 3.17
C GLU A 76 4.33 23.11 2.93
N PRO A 77 4.38 24.25 2.21
CA PRO A 77 5.61 25.05 2.10
C PRO A 77 6.06 25.63 3.44
N LEU A 78 7.36 25.83 3.60
CA LEU A 78 7.96 26.62 4.68
C LEU A 78 8.63 27.84 4.05
N GLY A 79 7.86 28.92 3.89
CA GLY A 79 8.28 30.06 3.09
C GLY A 79 8.34 29.72 1.60
N SER A 80 9.22 30.41 0.86
CA SER A 80 9.37 30.26 -0.59
C SER A 80 10.54 29.36 -1.01
N ASN A 81 11.28 28.78 -0.06
CA ASN A 81 12.53 28.08 -0.34
C ASN A 81 12.68 26.72 0.38
N ALA A 82 11.62 26.24 1.01
CA ALA A 82 11.62 24.96 1.70
C ALA A 82 10.21 24.36 1.75
N ILE A 83 10.15 23.05 2.01
CA ILE A 83 8.90 22.33 2.29
C ILE A 83 8.97 21.88 3.75
N LYS A 84 7.91 22.15 4.53
CA LYS A 84 7.88 21.85 5.96
C LYS A 84 8.16 20.36 6.19
N GLY A 85 9.12 20.06 7.08
CA GLY A 85 9.43 18.68 7.46
C GLY A 85 10.37 17.92 6.51
N PHE A 86 10.72 18.50 5.35
CA PHE A 86 11.67 17.92 4.40
C PHE A 86 13.03 18.62 4.49
N THR A 87 14.10 17.87 4.31
CA THR A 87 15.47 18.43 4.27
C THR A 87 16.07 18.23 2.88
N THR A 88 16.23 19.30 2.10
CA THR A 88 16.92 19.25 0.80
C THR A 88 18.43 19.22 0.97
N ILE A 89 19.14 18.51 0.08
CA ILE A 89 20.61 18.44 0.06
C ILE A 89 21.13 18.80 -1.32
N GLY A 90 22.28 19.48 -1.36
CA GLY A 90 23.05 19.68 -2.60
C GLY A 90 22.47 20.73 -3.54
N LEU A 91 21.55 21.58 -3.06
CA LEU A 91 20.96 22.66 -3.83
C LEU A 91 21.71 23.98 -3.60
N GLU A 92 22.00 24.69 -4.68
CA GLU A 92 22.40 26.09 -4.67
C GLU A 92 21.18 26.99 -4.45
N SER A 93 20.08 26.69 -5.13
CA SER A 93 18.79 27.33 -4.89
C SER A 93 17.64 26.32 -4.96
N PHE A 94 16.60 26.62 -4.19
CA PHE A 94 15.34 25.88 -4.19
C PHE A 94 14.22 26.87 -4.01
N GLU A 95 13.29 26.92 -4.96
CA GLU A 95 12.10 27.76 -4.90
C GLU A 95 10.87 26.86 -4.82
N VAL A 96 9.93 27.24 -3.95
CA VAL A 96 8.72 26.49 -3.68
C VAL A 96 7.54 27.45 -3.76
N VAL A 97 6.63 27.18 -4.69
CA VAL A 97 5.37 27.91 -4.85
C VAL A 97 4.22 26.93 -4.66
N LYS A 98 3.25 27.29 -3.83
CA LYS A 98 1.99 26.55 -3.74
C LYS A 98 1.14 26.91 -4.97
N GLU A 99 0.98 25.97 -5.90
CA GLU A 99 0.16 26.18 -7.10
C GLU A 99 -1.31 25.88 -6.83
N ALA A 100 -1.58 24.78 -6.12
CA ALA A 100 -2.95 24.37 -5.83
C ALA A 100 -3.09 23.71 -4.45
N THR A 101 -4.28 23.81 -3.87
CA THR A 101 -4.74 22.95 -2.77
C THR A 101 -5.83 22.03 -3.30
N ILE A 102 -5.64 20.73 -3.10
CA ILE A 102 -6.60 19.69 -3.46
C ILE A 102 -7.28 19.18 -2.19
N TYR A 103 -8.61 19.11 -2.19
CA TYR A 103 -9.41 18.63 -1.08
C TYR A 103 -9.91 17.20 -1.29
N GLY A 104 -10.39 16.57 -0.21
CA GLY A 104 -10.82 15.17 -0.24
C GLY A 104 -12.01 14.91 -1.18
N GLU A 105 -12.92 15.87 -1.25
CA GLU A 105 -14.10 15.81 -2.11
C GLU A 105 -13.77 16.35 -3.50
N VAL A 106 -13.98 15.51 -4.52
CA VAL A 106 -13.61 15.82 -5.91
C VAL A 106 -14.34 17.08 -6.39
N GLY A 107 -13.58 18.06 -6.89
CA GLY A 107 -14.12 19.28 -7.51
C GLY A 107 -14.83 20.23 -6.54
N LYS A 108 -14.80 19.95 -5.23
CA LYS A 108 -15.32 20.86 -4.21
C LYS A 108 -14.16 21.43 -3.40
N HIS A 109 -14.13 22.76 -3.32
CA HIS A 109 -13.16 23.53 -2.53
C HIS A 109 -11.70 23.48 -3.02
N ASP A 110 -11.39 22.79 -4.12
CA ASP A 110 -10.07 22.87 -4.74
C ASP A 110 -9.73 24.36 -5.03
N GLU A 111 -8.53 24.77 -4.62
CA GLU A 111 -8.06 26.15 -4.75
C GLU A 111 -6.88 26.18 -5.70
N ASP A 112 -6.93 27.06 -6.70
CA ASP A 112 -5.78 27.40 -7.54
C ASP A 112 -5.22 28.75 -7.07
N HIS A 113 -3.99 28.74 -6.59
CA HIS A 113 -3.36 29.92 -5.97
C HIS A 113 -2.66 30.82 -6.98
N THR A 114 -2.32 30.29 -8.16
CA THR A 114 -1.55 31.00 -9.20
C THR A 114 -2.39 31.30 -10.44
N GLY A 115 -3.57 30.70 -10.56
CA GLY A 115 -4.44 30.82 -11.74
C GLY A 115 -3.98 29.99 -12.93
N GLY A 116 -3.04 29.04 -12.72
CA GLY A 116 -2.44 28.23 -13.78
C GLY A 116 -3.31 27.07 -14.27
N GLY A 117 -4.46 26.83 -13.65
CA GLY A 117 -5.33 25.68 -13.93
C GLY A 117 -4.78 24.35 -13.41
N VAL A 118 -3.83 24.38 -12.47
CA VAL A 118 -3.10 23.19 -12.00
C VAL A 118 -4.02 22.23 -11.26
N ALA A 119 -4.93 22.76 -10.44
CA ALA A 119 -5.90 21.95 -9.71
C ALA A 119 -6.80 21.15 -10.67
N THR A 120 -7.38 21.85 -11.65
CA THR A 120 -8.24 21.27 -12.68
C THR A 120 -7.50 20.24 -13.52
N SER A 121 -6.31 20.58 -14.04
CA SER A 121 -5.47 19.65 -14.82
C SER A 121 -5.16 18.37 -14.03
N PHE A 122 -4.83 18.48 -12.74
CA PHE A 122 -4.54 17.32 -11.91
C PHE A 122 -5.77 16.40 -11.72
N ARG A 123 -6.95 16.98 -11.49
CA ARG A 123 -8.21 16.22 -11.33
C ARG A 123 -8.63 15.49 -12.61
N ASP A 124 -8.46 16.14 -13.76
CA ASP A 124 -8.88 15.59 -15.04
C ASP A 124 -7.96 14.47 -15.53
N ASN A 125 -6.67 14.53 -15.18
CA ASN A 125 -5.67 13.64 -15.75
C ASN A 125 -5.13 12.58 -14.77
N VAL A 126 -5.07 12.87 -13.47
CA VAL A 126 -4.32 12.04 -12.51
C VAL A 126 -5.25 11.37 -11.49
N TYR A 127 -6.11 12.15 -10.84
CA TYR A 127 -6.72 11.68 -9.61
C TYR A 127 -8.22 12.03 -9.48
N ARG A 128 -9.05 10.97 -9.47
CA ARG A 128 -10.51 11.05 -9.29
C ARG A 128 -11.00 10.33 -8.03
N GLY A 129 -10.08 9.84 -7.20
CA GLY A 129 -10.36 9.06 -6.00
C GLY A 129 -10.68 9.90 -4.75
N TYR A 130 -10.93 9.22 -3.65
CA TYR A 130 -11.19 9.83 -2.35
C TYR A 130 -9.89 10.08 -1.57
N VAL A 131 -9.66 11.32 -1.16
CA VAL A 131 -8.57 11.69 -0.26
C VAL A 131 -9.14 11.96 1.14
N ASN A 132 -8.60 11.33 2.17
CA ASN A 132 -9.03 11.58 3.56
C ASN A 132 -8.59 12.94 4.12
N LYS A 133 -7.74 13.68 3.40
CA LYS A 133 -7.14 14.94 3.85
C LYS A 133 -6.80 15.83 2.64
N LYS A 134 -6.80 17.15 2.85
CA LYS A 134 -6.29 18.09 1.85
C LYS A 134 -4.77 17.97 1.68
N PHE A 135 -4.28 18.24 0.49
CA PHE A 135 -2.86 18.31 0.17
C PHE A 135 -2.57 19.43 -0.83
N HIS A 136 -1.29 19.77 -0.99
CA HIS A 136 -0.85 20.82 -1.91
C HIS A 136 -0.10 20.27 -3.10
N ILE A 137 -0.33 20.88 -4.26
CA ILE A 137 0.54 20.76 -5.43
C ILE A 137 1.52 21.93 -5.37
N LEU A 138 2.80 21.59 -5.32
CA LEU A 138 3.88 22.57 -5.28
C LEU A 138 4.58 22.63 -6.63
N ARG A 139 4.84 23.84 -7.12
CA ARG A 139 5.87 24.07 -8.12
C ARG A 139 7.19 24.21 -7.40
N ILE A 140 8.14 23.36 -7.75
CA ILE A 140 9.51 23.41 -7.29
C ILE A 140 10.42 23.83 -8.44
N LYS A 141 11.32 24.77 -8.18
CA LYS A 141 12.44 25.10 -9.07
C LYS A 141 13.73 24.83 -8.34
N TRP A 142 14.72 24.28 -9.02
CA TRP A 142 15.99 23.96 -8.41
C TRP A 142 17.16 24.45 -9.25
N LYS A 143 18.26 24.74 -8.54
CA LYS A 143 19.61 24.80 -9.10
C LYS A 143 20.53 23.95 -8.24
N THR A 144 21.23 23.00 -8.85
CA THR A 144 22.12 22.06 -8.14
C THR A 144 23.46 22.70 -7.85
N SER A 145 24.05 22.38 -6.70
CA SER A 145 25.47 22.66 -6.46
C SER A 145 26.36 21.70 -7.27
N PRO A 146 27.36 22.18 -8.01
CA PRO A 146 28.25 21.32 -8.79
C PRO A 146 28.91 20.22 -7.95
N GLY A 147 28.89 18.99 -8.45
CA GLY A 147 29.55 17.84 -7.83
C GLY A 147 28.91 17.31 -6.53
N LYS A 148 27.67 17.70 -6.24
CA LYS A 148 26.91 17.20 -5.07
C LYS A 148 25.76 16.29 -5.51
N THR A 149 25.48 15.26 -4.71
CA THR A 149 24.23 14.51 -4.85
C THR A 149 23.08 15.38 -4.37
N VAL A 150 22.11 15.63 -5.25
CA VAL A 150 20.96 16.49 -4.95
C VAL A 150 19.75 15.65 -4.66
N ARG A 151 19.04 15.93 -3.57
CA ARG A 151 17.92 15.10 -3.12
C ARG A 151 16.76 15.94 -2.59
N LEU A 152 15.55 15.51 -2.93
CA LEU A 152 14.35 15.93 -2.21
C LEU A 152 14.19 14.99 -1.01
N ASP A 153 14.48 15.54 0.16
CA ASP A 153 14.52 14.85 1.45
C ASP A 153 15.72 13.91 1.68
N ASN A 154 16.19 13.90 2.92
CA ASN A 154 17.29 13.05 3.37
C ASN A 154 16.82 12.10 4.48
N THR A 155 16.23 10.98 4.08
CA THR A 155 15.67 10.02 5.05
C THR A 155 16.66 8.98 5.57
N TYR A 156 17.91 9.01 5.10
CA TYR A 156 18.93 7.98 5.40
C TYR A 156 19.29 7.83 6.87
N TYR A 157 19.52 8.94 7.58
CA TYR A 157 20.06 8.89 8.94
C TYR A 157 18.99 9.01 10.04
N GLN A 158 17.82 9.55 9.70
CA GLN A 158 16.80 9.93 10.70
C GLN A 158 15.38 9.47 10.33
N GLY A 159 15.19 8.78 9.21
CA GLY A 159 13.87 8.48 8.64
C GLY A 159 13.19 7.22 9.15
N TYR A 160 13.89 6.33 9.87
CA TYR A 160 13.36 5.02 10.29
C TYR A 160 12.71 4.22 9.13
N ASP A 161 13.22 4.35 7.89
CA ASP A 161 12.69 3.64 6.72
C ASP A 161 13.23 2.21 6.65
N GLN A 162 12.75 1.31 7.51
CA GLN A 162 13.09 -0.12 7.50
C GLN A 162 11.83 -0.98 7.36
N GLY A 163 12.00 -2.18 6.80
CA GLY A 163 10.94 -3.17 6.64
C GLY A 163 10.28 -3.12 5.26
N ALA A 164 9.04 -3.59 5.18
CA ALA A 164 8.22 -3.40 4.00
C ALA A 164 7.81 -1.93 3.94
N LEU A 165 8.13 -1.24 2.85
CA LEU A 165 7.87 0.18 2.72
C LEU A 165 7.52 0.53 1.27
N THR A 166 6.65 1.52 1.13
CA THR A 166 6.34 2.12 -0.16
C THR A 166 6.58 3.61 -0.08
N LYS A 167 7.37 4.14 -1.01
CA LYS A 167 7.55 5.58 -1.21
C LYS A 167 6.90 5.98 -2.51
N GLY A 168 6.28 7.14 -2.55
CA GLY A 168 5.66 7.62 -3.77
C GLY A 168 5.40 9.12 -3.77
N CYS A 169 5.27 9.67 -4.97
CA CYS A 169 4.74 11.00 -5.23
C CYS A 169 4.15 11.07 -6.63
N TYR A 170 3.26 12.04 -6.85
CA TYR A 170 2.93 12.46 -8.21
C TYR A 170 3.86 13.60 -8.60
N ILE A 171 4.41 13.54 -9.79
CA ILE A 171 5.29 14.57 -10.33
C ILE A 171 5.04 14.81 -11.81
N LYS A 172 5.03 16.06 -12.22
CA LYS A 172 5.06 16.50 -13.62
C LYS A 172 6.28 17.36 -13.82
N VAL A 173 7.26 16.85 -14.56
CA VAL A 173 8.48 17.59 -14.90
C VAL A 173 8.13 18.59 -16.01
N ILE A 174 8.39 19.87 -15.77
CA ILE A 174 8.22 20.95 -16.74
C ILE A 174 9.54 21.14 -17.49
N GLU A 175 10.65 21.19 -16.75
CA GLU A 175 12.00 21.31 -17.29
C GLU A 175 12.98 20.52 -16.40
N GLY A 176 14.06 20.02 -17.00
CA GLY A 176 15.12 19.32 -16.29
C GLY A 176 14.92 17.81 -16.23
N GLN A 177 15.65 17.16 -15.32
CA GLN A 177 15.69 15.70 -15.19
C GLN A 177 15.67 15.27 -13.72
N LEU A 178 15.03 14.13 -13.49
CA LEU A 178 14.97 13.45 -12.20
C LEU A 178 15.81 12.18 -12.25
N ALA A 179 16.29 11.74 -11.10
CA ALA A 179 16.94 10.45 -10.88
C ALA A 179 16.59 9.91 -9.49
N GLY A 180 17.21 8.79 -9.10
CA GLY A 180 17.00 8.16 -7.80
C GLY A 180 16.21 6.86 -7.90
N ASP A 181 15.73 6.40 -6.75
CA ASP A 181 15.09 5.09 -6.61
C ASP A 181 13.58 5.13 -6.88
N LEU A 182 12.94 6.30 -6.83
CA LEU A 182 11.56 6.50 -7.26
C LEU A 182 11.48 6.55 -8.79
N GLN A 183 11.04 5.43 -9.36
CA GLN A 183 10.88 5.27 -10.81
C GLN A 183 9.42 5.51 -11.21
N PRO A 184 9.16 5.96 -12.45
CA PRO A 184 7.79 6.09 -12.94
C PRO A 184 7.12 4.72 -12.99
N VAL A 185 5.97 4.57 -12.34
CA VAL A 185 5.16 3.34 -12.33
C VAL A 185 3.83 3.50 -13.07
N THR A 186 3.28 4.71 -13.10
CA THR A 186 2.11 5.07 -13.91
C THR A 186 2.40 6.38 -14.61
N GLU A 187 2.08 6.43 -15.90
CA GLU A 187 2.08 7.68 -16.68
C GLU A 187 0.63 8.12 -16.90
N PHE A 188 0.36 9.40 -16.61
CA PHE A 188 -0.94 10.02 -16.80
C PHE A 188 -0.92 10.93 -18.02
N ASN A 189 -2.10 11.33 -18.45
CA ASN A 189 -2.25 12.35 -19.47
C ASN A 189 -1.62 13.68 -19.00
N ASP A 190 -1.22 14.53 -19.96
CA ASP A 190 -0.62 15.86 -19.68
C ASP A 190 0.72 15.80 -18.90
N GLY A 191 1.45 14.68 -18.97
CA GLY A 191 2.84 14.58 -18.51
C GLY A 191 3.04 14.34 -17.00
N TRP A 192 1.96 14.17 -16.25
CA TRP A 192 2.03 13.71 -14.87
C TRP A 192 2.45 12.24 -14.80
N LYS A 193 3.22 11.88 -13.77
CA LYS A 193 3.62 10.50 -13.50
C LYS A 193 3.50 10.21 -12.00
N LEU A 194 3.08 9.00 -11.67
CA LEU A 194 3.28 8.43 -10.33
C LEU A 194 4.69 7.86 -10.30
N HIS A 195 5.56 8.47 -9.50
CA HIS A 195 6.89 7.95 -9.22
C HIS A 195 6.86 7.23 -7.88
N ALA A 196 7.35 6.00 -7.85
CA ALA A 196 7.29 5.19 -6.64
C ALA A 196 8.46 4.20 -6.52
N TYR A 197 8.68 3.77 -5.28
CA TYR A 197 9.59 2.70 -4.91
C TYR A 197 8.86 1.79 -3.92
N ARG A 198 8.93 0.48 -4.14
CA ARG A 198 8.31 -0.53 -3.27
C ARG A 198 9.35 -1.54 -2.83
N GLN A 199 9.31 -1.87 -1.54
CA GLN A 199 10.18 -2.88 -0.95
C GLN A 199 9.34 -3.82 -0.10
N LYS A 200 9.55 -5.12 -0.31
CA LYS A 200 9.02 -6.18 0.55
C LYS A 200 10.12 -6.62 1.52
N ALA A 201 9.78 -6.81 2.79
CA ALA A 201 10.68 -7.40 3.78
C ALA A 201 10.66 -8.93 3.70
N ASN A 202 11.02 -9.48 2.53
CA ASN A 202 11.05 -10.93 2.29
C ASN A 202 12.36 -11.61 2.72
N SER A 203 13.32 -10.83 3.22
CA SER A 203 14.61 -11.28 3.76
C SER A 203 15.10 -10.30 4.80
N SER A 204 16.05 -10.70 5.65
CA SER A 204 16.69 -9.78 6.61
C SER A 204 17.33 -8.59 5.88
N THR A 205 18.08 -8.83 4.80
CA THR A 205 18.68 -7.76 3.99
C THR A 205 17.63 -6.84 3.36
N GLY A 206 16.56 -7.40 2.79
CA GLY A 206 15.43 -6.62 2.25
C GLY A 206 14.58 -5.94 3.34
N GLY A 207 14.74 -6.31 4.61
CA GLY A 207 14.12 -5.61 5.75
C GLY A 207 14.93 -4.41 6.24
N PHE A 208 16.23 -4.33 5.94
CA PHE A 208 17.10 -3.25 6.41
C PHE A 208 17.58 -2.30 5.30
N TYR A 209 17.14 -2.52 4.05
CA TYR A 209 17.49 -1.63 2.95
C TYR A 209 16.63 -0.36 3.00
N ALA A 210 17.26 0.80 2.85
CA ALA A 210 16.58 2.08 2.64
C ALA A 210 17.27 2.78 1.46
N PRO A 211 16.56 3.09 0.36
CA PRO A 211 17.14 3.82 -0.75
C PRO A 211 17.68 5.17 -0.27
N HIS A 212 18.99 5.38 -0.45
CA HIS A 212 19.69 6.57 0.03
C HIS A 212 19.28 7.82 -0.78
N THR A 213 18.83 7.63 -2.02
CA THR A 213 18.44 8.70 -2.93
C THR A 213 17.06 8.39 -3.52
N ALA A 214 16.01 8.59 -2.71
CA ALA A 214 14.64 8.36 -3.14
C ALA A 214 14.29 9.18 -4.39
N LEU A 215 14.39 10.51 -4.32
CA LEU A 215 14.17 11.40 -5.45
C LEU A 215 15.34 12.39 -5.57
N SER A 216 15.96 12.45 -6.75
CA SER A 216 17.10 13.30 -7.06
C SER A 216 16.80 14.24 -8.22
N PHE A 217 17.35 15.45 -8.14
CA PHE A 217 17.34 16.41 -9.24
C PHE A 217 18.67 16.30 -9.99
N SER A 218 18.67 15.64 -11.15
CA SER A 218 19.90 15.27 -11.86
C SER A 218 20.37 16.32 -12.87
N SER A 219 19.48 17.18 -13.37
CA SER A 219 19.84 18.33 -14.19
C SER A 219 20.30 19.52 -13.33
N GLU A 220 21.21 20.34 -13.86
CA GLU A 220 21.75 21.52 -13.17
C GLU A 220 20.65 22.47 -12.71
N THR A 221 19.68 22.71 -13.59
CA THR A 221 18.45 23.45 -13.30
C THR A 221 17.24 22.62 -13.68
N GLY A 222 16.10 22.95 -13.10
CA GLY A 222 14.83 22.40 -13.55
C GLY A 222 13.65 22.88 -12.74
N GLU A 223 12.49 22.44 -13.18
CA GLU A 223 11.20 22.86 -12.69
C GLU A 223 10.20 21.70 -12.77
N ALA A 224 9.45 21.47 -11.69
CA ALA A 224 8.44 20.41 -11.65
C ALA A 224 7.27 20.78 -10.75
N LEU A 225 6.11 20.20 -11.04
CA LEU A 225 4.99 20.13 -10.10
C LEU A 225 5.06 18.83 -9.32
N ILE A 226 4.92 18.87 -8.00
CA ILE A 226 5.00 17.69 -7.13
C ILE A 226 3.90 17.73 -6.06
N CYS A 227 3.31 16.58 -5.74
CA CYS A 227 2.43 16.44 -4.58
C CYS A 227 2.49 15.03 -3.96
N LEU A 228 1.99 14.93 -2.73
CA LEU A 228 1.84 13.68 -1.97
C LEU A 228 3.14 12.88 -1.81
N TYR A 229 4.31 13.55 -1.80
CA TYR A 229 5.57 12.85 -1.53
C TYR A 229 5.57 12.31 -0.10
N GLY A 230 5.77 10.99 0.02
CA GLY A 230 5.87 10.35 1.32
C GLY A 230 6.33 8.90 1.27
N SER A 231 6.65 8.40 2.46
CA SER A 231 6.98 7.01 2.78
C SER A 231 5.88 6.44 3.68
N VAL A 232 5.39 5.24 3.40
CA VAL A 232 4.44 4.52 4.25
C VAL A 232 4.97 3.14 4.60
N SER A 233 4.58 2.63 5.76
CA SER A 233 4.78 1.23 6.12
C SER A 233 3.96 0.32 5.21
N GLY A 234 4.50 -0.83 4.86
CA GLY A 234 3.82 -1.83 4.03
C GLY A 234 4.02 -1.67 2.52
N TYR A 235 3.38 -2.56 1.77
CA TYR A 235 3.42 -2.61 0.31
C TYR A 235 2.09 -2.09 -0.24
N VAL A 236 2.10 -0.92 -0.88
CA VAL A 236 0.89 -0.37 -1.52
C VAL A 236 0.74 -0.98 -2.92
N ASN A 237 -0.47 -1.43 -3.25
CA ASN A 237 -0.82 -1.82 -4.61
C ASN A 237 -0.92 -0.56 -5.49
N LEU A 238 0.06 -0.32 -6.35
CA LEU A 238 0.12 0.89 -7.18
C LEU A 238 -0.57 0.67 -8.53
N GLU A 239 -0.84 -0.59 -8.87
CA GLU A 239 -1.52 -1.07 -10.06
C GLU A 239 -2.97 -0.57 -10.15
N ASP A 240 -3.59 -0.25 -9.01
CA ASP A 240 -4.92 0.38 -8.93
C ASP A 240 -4.86 1.92 -9.00
N ASN A 241 -3.70 2.50 -9.34
CA ASN A 241 -3.43 3.96 -9.35
C ASN A 241 -3.71 4.64 -8.00
N ALA A 242 -3.51 3.92 -6.89
CA ALA A 242 -3.92 4.34 -5.56
C ALA A 242 -2.76 4.90 -4.73
N TRP A 243 -2.06 5.94 -5.22
CA TRP A 243 -1.25 6.76 -4.31
C TRP A 243 -2.09 7.90 -3.74
N GLY A 244 -2.21 7.96 -2.42
CA GLY A 244 -3.10 8.90 -1.73
C GLY A 244 -2.50 9.41 -0.43
N CYS A 245 -3.29 10.14 0.35
CA CYS A 245 -2.90 10.57 1.68
C CYS A 245 -3.16 9.45 2.68
N TYR A 246 -2.11 9.00 3.36
CA TYR A 246 -2.17 7.94 4.36
C TYR A 246 -2.27 8.53 5.79
N PRO A 247 -2.94 7.85 6.72
CA PRO A 247 -2.98 8.29 8.11
C PRO A 247 -1.58 8.26 8.72
N GLU A 248 -1.28 9.26 9.56
CA GLU A 248 -0.04 9.34 10.34
C GLU A 248 -0.26 8.72 11.73
N PHE A 249 0.69 7.91 12.23
CA PHE A 249 0.69 7.59 13.66
C PHE A 249 1.11 8.85 14.42
N ALA A 250 0.37 9.21 15.47
CA ALA A 250 0.78 10.29 16.36
C ALA A 250 2.23 10.03 16.83
N ARG A 251 3.13 10.96 16.55
CA ARG A 251 4.53 10.80 16.98
C ARG A 251 4.57 10.98 18.50
N PRO A 252 5.53 10.37 19.20
CA PRO A 252 5.72 10.62 20.64
C PRO A 252 5.79 12.12 21.00
N SER A 253 6.36 12.97 20.14
CA SER A 253 6.36 14.43 20.31
C SER A 253 4.96 15.07 20.24
N ASP A 254 4.06 14.48 19.46
CA ASP A 254 2.68 14.92 19.36
C ASP A 254 1.90 14.52 20.64
N ILE A 255 2.33 13.45 21.32
CA ILE A 255 1.86 13.01 22.64
C ILE A 255 2.44 13.87 23.77
N GLU A 256 3.71 14.26 23.73
CA GLU A 256 4.33 15.14 24.74
C GLU A 256 3.61 16.50 24.86
N SER A 257 3.15 17.04 23.73
CA SER A 257 2.32 18.25 23.72
C SER A 257 0.92 18.03 24.34
N LEU A 258 0.42 16.79 24.32
CA LEU A 258 -0.83 16.39 24.96
C LEU A 258 -0.65 16.15 26.47
N THR A 259 0.51 15.68 26.93
CA THR A 259 0.80 15.49 28.37
C THR A 259 0.78 16.81 29.12
N GLY A 260 1.30 17.89 28.52
CA GLY A 260 1.18 19.24 29.06
C GLY A 260 -0.27 19.71 29.17
N ASN A 261 -1.08 19.45 28.15
CA ASN A 261 -2.50 19.80 28.12
C ASN A 261 -3.36 18.97 29.09
N ILE A 262 -3.02 17.70 29.34
CA ILE A 262 -3.70 16.85 30.33
C ILE A 262 -3.43 17.35 31.75
N ALA A 263 -2.21 17.80 32.06
CA ALA A 263 -1.91 18.42 33.35
C ALA A 263 -2.71 19.73 33.57
N THR A 264 -2.88 20.54 32.52
CA THR A 264 -3.70 21.76 32.54
C THR A 264 -5.21 21.46 32.62
N LEU A 265 -5.67 20.37 32.03
CA LEU A 265 -7.05 19.91 32.15
C LEU A 265 -7.35 19.39 33.56
N ASN A 266 -6.45 18.61 34.15
CA ASN A 266 -6.60 18.11 35.52
C ASN A 266 -6.56 19.23 36.58
N SER A 267 -5.76 20.30 36.37
CA SER A 267 -5.77 21.45 37.29
C SER A 267 -7.10 22.20 37.24
N ARG A 268 -7.68 22.38 36.04
CA ARG A 268 -8.98 23.05 35.86
C ARG A 268 -10.16 22.23 36.41
N VAL A 269 -10.06 20.90 36.42
CA VAL A 269 -11.05 20.03 37.07
C VAL A 269 -10.94 20.14 38.59
N ASN A 270 -9.73 20.18 39.15
CA ASN A 270 -9.53 20.36 40.59
C ASN A 270 -9.98 21.75 41.10
N GLU A 271 -9.86 22.79 40.28
CA GLU A 271 -10.40 24.14 40.56
C GLU A 271 -11.94 24.19 40.53
N LEU A 272 -12.60 23.24 39.87
CA LEU A 272 -14.06 23.12 39.86
C LEU A 272 -14.59 22.25 41.02
N GLU A 273 -13.76 21.41 41.61
CA GLU A 273 -14.11 20.53 42.75
C GLU A 273 -13.83 21.17 44.11
N THR A 274 -13.13 22.30 44.16
CA THR A 274 -12.97 23.10 45.38
C THR A 274 -13.94 24.28 45.35
N PRO A 275 -15.03 24.26 46.15
CA PRO A 275 -15.90 25.42 46.24
C PRO A 275 -15.10 26.61 46.79
N PRO A 276 -15.32 27.83 46.30
CA PRO A 276 -14.70 29.01 46.86
C PRO A 276 -15.08 29.13 48.35
N ALA A 277 -14.06 29.34 49.20
CA ALA A 277 -14.22 29.60 50.62
C ALA A 277 -14.83 30.99 50.88
#